data_AF-A0A7V7WUW1-F1
#
_entry.id   AF-A0A7V7WUW1-F1
#
_cell.length_a   1.000
_cell.length_b   1.000
_cell.length_c   1.000
_cell.angle_alpha   90.00
_cell.angle_beta   90.00
_cell.angle_gamma   90.00
#
_symmetry.space_group_name_H-M   'P 1'
#
loop_
_entity.id
_entity.type
_entity.pdbx_description
1 polymer ?
#
loop_
_entity_poly.entity_id
_entity_poly.type
_entity_poly.pdbx_seq_one_letter_code
_entity_poly.pdbx_strand_id
1 'polypeptide(L)' 'MKLPRLLVCAGAVCALAGCAFPEPWVKPYERERLADPIMQAQRQAMAAKHNEHVREVREGARGANGVQGGGCGCN' A
#
# COMPACT_ATOMS: atom_id res chain seq x y z
N MET A 1 -8.52 40.51 -9.08
CA MET A 1 -7.59 39.35 -9.19
C MET A 1 -7.70 38.30 -8.07
N LYS A 2 -8.52 38.49 -7.03
CA LYS A 2 -8.66 37.50 -5.92
C LYS A 2 -9.74 36.44 -6.19
N LEU A 3 -10.77 36.80 -6.96
CA LEU A 3 -11.89 35.92 -7.34
C LEU A 3 -11.48 34.67 -8.15
N PRO A 4 -10.61 34.75 -9.19
CA PRO A 4 -10.19 33.54 -9.90
C PRO A 4 -9.34 32.60 -9.03
N ARG A 5 -8.58 33.15 -8.07
CA ARG A 5 -7.78 32.37 -7.12
C ARG A 5 -8.67 31.60 -6.13
N LEU A 6 -9.73 32.24 -5.64
CA LEU A 6 -10.74 31.60 -4.78
C LEU A 6 -11.47 30.44 -5.48
N LEU A 7 -11.82 30.60 -6.76
CA LEU A 7 -12.47 29.55 -7.54
C LEU A 7 -11.56 28.32 -7.76
N VAL A 8 -10.27 28.55 -8.03
CA VAL A 8 -9.28 27.46 -8.17
C VAL A 8 -9.10 26.72 -6.84
N CYS A 9 -8.99 27.43 -5.72
CA CYS A 9 -8.88 26.79 -4.40
C CYS A 9 -10.14 25.99 -4.05
N ALA A 10 -11.33 26.52 -4.34
CA ALA A 10 -12.58 25.79 -4.10
C ALA A 10 -12.69 24.50 -4.94
N GLY A 11 -12.29 24.55 -6.22
CA GLY A 11 -12.25 23.37 -7.09
C GLY A 11 -11.30 22.28 -6.58
N ALA A 12 -10.12 22.68 -6.08
CA ALA A 12 -9.14 21.74 -5.53
C ALA A 12 -9.65 21.01 -4.27
N VAL A 13 -10.35 21.72 -3.37
CA VAL A 13 -10.95 21.11 -2.16
C VAL A 13 -12.03 20.09 -2.53
N CYS A 14 -12.89 20.40 -3.51
CA CYS A 14 -13.93 19.47 -3.97
C CYS A 14 -13.34 18.20 -4.62
N ALA A 15 -12.24 18.31 -5.36
CA ALA A 15 -11.59 17.15 -5.98
C ALA A 15 -10.96 16.18 -4.96
N LEU A 16 -10.56 16.68 -3.79
CA LEU A 16 -9.92 15.88 -2.73
C LEU A 16 -10.91 15.34 -1.68
N ALA A 17 -12.16 15.82 -1.70
CA ALA A 17 -13.20 15.43 -0.73
C ALA A 17 -13.61 13.94 -0.81
N GLY A 18 -13.30 13.26 -1.92
CA GLY A 18 -13.61 11.83 -2.09
C GLY A 18 -12.81 10.89 -1.17
N CYS A 19 -11.66 11.33 -0.65
CA CYS A 19 -10.79 10.49 0.19
C CYS A 19 -11.18 10.47 1.68
N ALA A 20 -12.03 11.41 2.13
CA ALA A 20 -12.29 11.66 3.55
C ALA A 20 -13.78 11.57 3.90
N PHE A 21 -14.52 10.65 3.26
CA PHE A 21 -15.93 10.45 3.58
C PHE A 21 -16.09 10.13 5.08
N PRO A 22 -16.99 10.84 5.80
CA PRO A 22 -17.02 10.89 7.27
C PRO A 22 -17.42 9.59 7.97
N GLU A 23 -17.92 8.60 7.22
CA GLU A 23 -18.30 7.30 7.76
C GLU A 23 -17.69 6.20 6.88
N PRO A 24 -17.10 5.14 7.47
CA PRO A 24 -16.79 3.96 6.71
C PRO A 24 -18.10 3.36 6.19
N TRP A 25 -18.36 3.49 4.88
CA TRP A 25 -19.57 2.98 4.22
C TRP A 25 -19.74 1.46 4.34
N VAL A 26 -18.67 0.75 4.74
CA VAL A 26 -18.66 -0.68 5.06
C VAL A 26 -18.54 -0.87 6.56
N LYS A 27 -19.55 -1.50 7.14
CA LYS A 27 -19.57 -1.84 8.57
C LYS A 27 -18.40 -2.80 8.86
N PRO A 28 -17.74 -2.73 10.04
CA PRO A 28 -16.54 -3.54 10.32
C PRO A 28 -16.69 -5.04 10.03
N TYR A 29 -17.86 -5.60 10.32
CA TYR A 29 -18.19 -7.02 10.11
C TYR A 29 -18.56 -7.38 8.66
N GLU A 30 -18.77 -6.40 7.76
CA GLU A 30 -18.98 -6.65 6.33
C GLU A 30 -17.65 -6.66 5.54
N ARG A 31 -16.55 -6.21 6.16
CA ARG A 31 -15.23 -6.10 5.51
C ARG A 31 -14.64 -7.46 5.16
N GLU A 32 -14.93 -8.50 5.94
CA GLU A 32 -14.51 -9.87 5.65
C GLU A 32 -15.12 -10.39 4.34
N ARG A 33 -16.33 -9.96 3.99
CA ARG A 33 -17.00 -10.35 2.73
C ARG A 33 -16.43 -9.61 1.52
N LEU A 34 -15.80 -8.46 1.74
CA LEU A 34 -15.12 -7.70 0.70
C LEU A 34 -13.72 -8.28 0.41
N ALA A 35 -13.08 -8.95 1.38
CA ALA A 35 -11.76 -9.54 1.23
C ALA A 35 -11.85 -11.00 0.72
N ASP A 36 -12.22 -11.18 -0.55
CA ASP A 36 -12.17 -12.48 -1.22
C ASP A 36 -10.74 -13.07 -1.19
N PRO A 37 -10.54 -14.35 -0.83
CA PRO A 37 -9.26 -15.04 -0.92
C PRO A 37 -8.53 -14.93 -2.27
N ILE A 38 -9.23 -14.62 -3.37
CA ILE A 38 -8.60 -14.34 -4.67
C ILE A 38 -7.79 -13.05 -4.73
N MET A 39 -8.09 -12.08 -3.86
CA MET A 39 -7.39 -10.80 -3.77
C MET A 39 -6.10 -10.89 -2.94
N GLN A 40 -5.77 -12.06 -2.38
CA GLN A 40 -4.52 -12.27 -1.68
C GLN A 40 -3.33 -12.16 -2.66
N ALA A 41 -2.49 -11.14 -2.45
CA ALA A 41 -1.27 -10.93 -3.25
C ALA A 41 -0.38 -12.19 -3.29
N GLN A 42 -0.26 -12.88 -2.17
CA GLN A 42 0.38 -14.19 -2.09
C GLN A 42 -0.56 -15.23 -1.47
N ARG A 43 -1.14 -16.06 -2.33
CA ARG A 43 -1.98 -17.21 -1.96
C ARG A 43 -1.20 -18.34 -1.27
N GLN A 44 0.09 -18.49 -1.59
CA GLN A 44 0.94 -19.55 -1.04
C GLN A 44 2.08 -18.96 -0.22
N ALA A 45 1.91 -18.91 1.10
CA ALA A 45 2.90 -18.34 2.03
C ALA A 45 4.29 -19.01 1.92
N MET A 46 4.34 -20.33 1.76
CA MET A 46 5.61 -21.06 1.67
C MET A 46 6.39 -20.74 0.39
N ALA A 47 5.70 -20.70 -0.76
CA ALA A 47 6.32 -20.33 -2.03
C ALA A 47 6.76 -18.85 -2.02
N ALA A 48 5.97 -17.98 -1.40
CA ALA A 48 6.33 -16.58 -1.20
C ALA A 48 7.63 -16.43 -0.41
N LYS A 49 7.75 -17.15 0.71
CA LYS A 49 8.95 -17.16 1.55
C LYS A 49 10.17 -17.73 0.86
N HIS A 50 10.00 -18.78 0.04
CA HIS A 50 11.08 -19.31 -0.78
C HIS A 50 11.60 -18.27 -1.78
N ASN A 51 10.69 -17.61 -2.52
CA ASN A 51 11.07 -16.59 -3.50
C ASN A 51 11.71 -15.36 -2.83
N GLU A 52 11.22 -14.97 -1.65
CA GLU A 52 11.80 -13.92 -0.81
C GLU A 52 13.23 -14.27 -0.40
N HIS A 53 13.48 -15.47 0.12
CA HIS A 53 14.82 -15.94 0.47
C HIS A 53 15.79 -15.94 -0.73
N VAL A 54 15.33 -16.41 -1.91
CA VAL A 54 16.15 -16.38 -3.13
C VAL A 54 16.50 -14.95 -3.54
N ARG A 55 15.56 -14.00 -3.41
CA ARG A 55 15.80 -12.59 -3.71
C ARG A 55 16.73 -11.95 -2.68
N GLU A 56 16.60 -12.26 -1.39
CA GLU A 56 17.52 -11.78 -0.36
C GLU A 56 18.96 -12.24 -0.61
N VAL A 57 19.16 -13.52 -0.94
CA VAL A 57 20.50 -14.05 -1.24
C VAL A 57 21.08 -13.43 -2.52
N ARG A 58 20.28 -13.23 -3.55
CA ARG A 58 20.75 -12.69 -4.84
C ARG A 58 20.91 -11.17 -4.85
N GLU A 59 20.07 -10.47 -4.11
CA GLU A 59 19.88 -9.02 -4.20
C GLU A 59 20.10 -8.31 -2.85
N GLY A 60 20.75 -8.95 -1.86
CA GLY A 60 20.96 -8.43 -0.49
C GLY A 60 21.66 -7.06 -0.38
N ALA A 61 22.13 -6.49 -1.49
CA ALA A 61 22.54 -5.10 -1.59
C ALA A 61 21.37 -4.10 -1.63
N ARG A 62 20.14 -4.52 -1.97
CA ARG A 62 19.01 -3.64 -2.29
C ARG A 62 18.02 -3.35 -1.16
N GLY A 63 18.14 -3.94 0.04
CA GLY A 63 17.45 -3.39 1.22
C GLY A 63 15.94 -3.32 1.07
N ALA A 64 15.21 -4.45 1.11
CA ALA A 64 13.77 -4.40 0.79
C ALA A 64 12.82 -5.04 1.82
N ASN A 65 13.18 -6.17 2.46
CA ASN A 65 12.16 -6.99 3.13
C ASN A 65 12.41 -7.28 4.63
N GLY A 66 13.51 -6.80 5.23
CA GLY A 66 13.81 -7.03 6.64
C GLY A 66 14.85 -6.09 7.24
N VAL A 67 14.97 -6.09 8.57
CA VAL A 67 15.87 -5.20 9.35
C VAL A 67 17.37 -5.47 9.06
N GLN A 68 17.70 -6.65 8.52
CA GLN A 68 19.08 -7.13 8.28
C GLN A 68 19.47 -7.27 6.79
N GLY A 69 18.64 -6.80 5.87
CA GLY A 69 18.75 -7.17 4.45
C GLY A 69 19.04 -6.02 3.51
N GLY A 70 19.93 -5.09 3.86
CA GLY A 70 20.25 -3.95 2.99
C GLY A 70 21.63 -3.37 3.22
N GLY A 71 22.59 -3.77 2.39
CA GLY A 71 23.90 -3.12 2.31
C GLY A 71 25.07 -4.10 2.33
N CYS A 72 25.97 -3.93 1.35
CA CYS A 72 27.25 -4.61 1.11
C CYS A 72 27.35 -6.15 1.20
N GLY A 73 26.30 -6.87 1.58
CA GLY A 73 26.30 -8.34 1.64
C GLY A 73 27.10 -8.93 2.80
N CYS A 74 27.47 -8.12 3.80
CA CYS A 74 28.14 -8.59 5.01
C CYS A 74 27.12 -8.84 6.13
N ASN A 75 26.50 -10.03 6.14
CA ASN A 75 26.05 -10.65 7.39
C ASN A 75 27.16 -11.58 7.88
#